data_AF-A0A6L7CIM9-F1
#
_entry.id   AF-A0A6L7CIM9-F1
#
_cell.length_a   1.000
_cell.length_b   1.000
_cell.length_c   1.000
_cell.angle_alpha   90.00
_cell.angle_beta   90.00
_cell.angle_gamma   90.00
#
_symmetry.space_group_name_H-M   'P 1'
#
loop_
_entity.id
_entity.type
_entity.pdbx_description
1 polymer ?
#
loop_
_entity_poly.entity_id
_entity_poly.type
_entity_poly.pdbx_seq_one_letter_code
_entity_poly.pdbx_strand_id
1 'polypeptide(L)'
;TDAAANALLKTLEEPPAETWFFLATREPERLLATLRSRCRLHYLAPPPEQYAVTWLSREVTMSQDALLAALRLTAGSPGAALALFQGDNWQARETLCQALAYSVPSGDWYSLLAALNHEQAPARLHWLATLLMDALKRHHGAAQVTNVDVPGLVAELANHLSPSRLQAILGDVCHIREQLMSVTGINRELLITDLLLRIEHYLQPGVVLPVPHL
;
A
#
# COMPACT_ATOMS: atom_id res chain seq x y z
N THR A 1 -9.82 2.93 19.51
CA THR A 1 -9.67 2.01 20.66
C THR A 1 -11.02 1.41 20.98
N ASP A 2 -11.05 0.17 21.46
CA ASP A 2 -12.31 -0.55 21.73
C ASP A 2 -13.17 0.16 22.79
N ALA A 3 -12.53 0.73 23.81
CA ALA A 3 -13.22 1.49 24.85
C ALA A 3 -13.98 2.71 24.28
N ALA A 4 -13.36 3.46 23.37
CA ALA A 4 -13.99 4.64 22.76
C ALA A 4 -15.16 4.24 21.84
N ALA A 5 -14.99 3.17 21.05
CA ALA A 5 -16.05 2.68 20.18
C ALA A 5 -17.26 2.18 20.98
N ASN A 6 -17.04 1.46 22.08
CA ASN A 6 -18.11 1.00 22.98
C ASN A 6 -18.81 2.15 23.71
N ALA A 7 -18.07 3.19 24.12
CA ALA A 7 -18.65 4.37 24.75
C ALA A 7 -19.63 5.11 23.83
N LEU A 8 -19.40 5.06 22.51
CA LEU A 8 -20.25 5.72 21.51
C LEU A 8 -21.56 4.96 21.20
N LEU A 9 -21.65 3.67 21.56
CA LEU A 9 -22.76 2.80 21.13
C LEU A 9 -24.12 3.28 21.64
N LYS A 10 -24.23 3.62 22.92
CA LYS A 10 -25.52 4.05 23.51
C LYS A 10 -26.02 5.35 22.86
N THR A 11 -25.12 6.29 22.62
CA THR A 11 -25.46 7.58 22.00
C THR A 11 -25.82 7.45 20.52
N LEU A 12 -25.26 6.46 19.81
CA LEU A 12 -25.63 6.17 18.42
C LEU A 12 -26.98 5.46 18.30
N GLU A 13 -27.35 4.64 19.28
CA GLU A 13 -28.59 3.85 19.26
C GLU A 13 -29.81 4.71 19.60
N GLU A 14 -29.69 5.58 20.60
CA GLU A 14 -30.75 6.49 21.03
C GLU A 14 -30.21 7.92 21.08
N PRO A 15 -29.96 8.54 19.91
CA PRO A 15 -29.44 9.90 19.86
C PRO A 15 -30.50 10.90 20.36
N PRO A 16 -30.09 12.00 21.03
CA PRO A 16 -31.01 13.09 21.32
C PRO A 16 -31.67 13.63 20.04
N ALA A 17 -32.86 14.22 20.19
CA ALA A 17 -33.56 14.84 19.07
C ALA A 17 -32.66 15.86 18.34
N GLU A 18 -32.84 15.96 17.01
CA GLU A 18 -32.05 16.85 16.14
C GLU A 18 -30.52 16.62 16.15
N THR A 19 -30.07 15.40 16.52
CA THR A 19 -28.64 15.03 16.49
C THR A 19 -28.32 14.16 15.28
N TRP A 20 -27.27 14.53 14.53
CA TRP A 20 -26.83 13.82 13.33
C TRP A 20 -25.36 13.40 13.47
N PHE A 21 -25.08 12.12 13.24
CA PHE A 21 -23.72 11.58 13.28
C PHE A 21 -23.20 11.30 11.87
N PHE A 22 -21.97 11.74 11.61
CA PHE A 22 -21.24 11.41 10.40
C PHE A 22 -19.93 10.70 10.79
N LEU A 23 -19.78 9.46 10.33
CA LEU A 23 -18.62 8.63 10.58
C LEU A 23 -17.99 8.27 9.23
N ALA A 24 -16.67 8.35 9.15
CA ALA A 24 -15.91 7.98 7.95
C ALA A 24 -14.87 6.91 8.31
N THR A 25 -14.73 5.91 7.44
CA THR A 25 -13.74 4.83 7.56
C THR A 25 -13.28 4.40 6.16
N ARG A 26 -12.07 3.86 6.07
CA ARG A 26 -11.55 3.25 4.83
C ARG A 26 -12.11 1.83 4.64
N GLU A 27 -12.21 1.07 5.71
CA GLU A 27 -12.59 -0.36 5.70
C GLU A 27 -13.66 -0.58 6.79
N PRO A 28 -14.96 -0.56 6.44
CA PRO A 28 -16.04 -0.81 7.38
C PRO A 28 -15.90 -2.14 8.11
N GLU A 29 -15.27 -3.14 7.50
CA GLU A 29 -15.07 -4.47 8.06
C GLU A 29 -14.17 -4.47 9.30
N ARG A 30 -13.27 -3.49 9.43
CA ARG A 30 -12.41 -3.31 10.61
C ARG A 30 -13.14 -2.67 11.80
N LEU A 31 -14.36 -2.18 11.62
CA LEU A 31 -15.17 -1.61 12.71
C LEU A 31 -15.87 -2.71 13.51
N LEU A 32 -16.10 -2.45 14.81
CA LEU A 32 -16.89 -3.33 15.67
C LEU A 32 -18.27 -3.59 15.04
N ALA A 33 -18.69 -4.85 15.02
CA ALA A 33 -19.97 -5.28 14.44
C ALA A 33 -21.16 -4.51 15.04
N THR A 34 -21.12 -4.25 16.35
CA THR A 34 -22.15 -3.51 17.10
C THR A 34 -22.25 -2.04 16.71
N LEU A 35 -21.14 -1.41 16.31
CA LEU A 35 -21.13 -0.04 15.81
C LEU A 35 -21.71 -0.02 14.39
N ARG A 36 -21.24 -0.92 13.53
CA ARG A 36 -21.69 -1.01 12.13
C ARG A 36 -23.21 -1.22 12.01
N SER A 37 -23.79 -2.05 12.86
CA SER A 37 -25.23 -2.35 12.83
C SER A 37 -26.11 -1.15 13.16
N ARG A 38 -25.55 -0.10 13.78
CA ARG A 38 -26.23 1.15 14.16
C ARG A 38 -25.98 2.28 13.16
N CYS A 39 -25.28 2.03 12.06
CA CYS A 39 -24.96 3.02 11.04
C CYS A 39 -25.62 2.68 9.70
N ARG A 40 -26.07 3.72 8.98
CA ARG A 40 -26.39 3.60 7.56
C ARG A 40 -25.10 3.72 6.75
N LEU A 41 -24.73 2.67 6.02
CA LEU A 41 -23.58 2.69 5.14
C LEU A 41 -23.90 3.47 3.85
N HIS A 42 -23.07 4.46 3.54
CA HIS A 42 -23.03 5.10 2.24
C HIS A 42 -21.62 4.93 1.66
N TYR A 43 -21.51 4.18 0.56
CA TYR A 43 -20.23 3.96 -0.10
C TYR A 43 -19.93 5.11 -1.05
N LEU A 44 -18.92 5.91 -0.72
CA LEU A 44 -18.44 7.00 -1.56
C LEU A 44 -17.49 6.42 -2.62
N ALA A 45 -18.06 5.98 -3.74
CA ALA A 45 -17.29 5.40 -4.84
C ALA A 45 -16.38 6.47 -5.51
N PRO A 46 -15.13 6.12 -5.86
CA PRO A 46 -14.29 7.00 -6.66
C PRO A 46 -14.89 7.27 -8.05
N PRO A 47 -14.58 8.43 -8.67
CA PRO A 47 -15.01 8.70 -10.04
C PRO A 47 -14.28 7.77 -11.05
N PRO A 48 -14.77 7.67 -12.29
CA PRO A 48 -14.11 6.91 -13.34
C PRO A 48 -12.65 7.35 -13.56
N GLU A 49 -11.76 6.39 -13.86
CA GLU A 49 -10.31 6.62 -14.02
C GLU A 49 -10.02 7.76 -15.03
N GLN A 50 -10.71 7.76 -16.17
CA GLN A 50 -10.59 8.80 -17.19
C GLN A 50 -10.91 10.21 -16.66
N TYR A 51 -11.97 10.32 -15.85
CA TYR A 51 -12.35 11.59 -15.24
C TYR A 51 -11.30 12.03 -14.22
N ALA A 52 -10.86 11.10 -13.37
CA ALA A 52 -9.87 11.37 -12.33
C ALA A 52 -8.52 11.83 -12.90
N VAL A 53 -8.03 11.19 -13.97
CA VAL A 53 -6.80 11.61 -14.67
C VAL A 53 -6.97 12.99 -15.30
N THR A 54 -8.13 13.24 -15.93
CA THR A 54 -8.44 14.56 -16.51
C THR A 54 -8.46 15.65 -15.43
N TRP A 55 -9.06 15.36 -14.27
CA TRP A 55 -9.05 16.26 -13.13
C TRP A 55 -7.63 16.51 -12.61
N LEU A 56 -6.84 15.46 -12.37
CA LEU A 56 -5.45 15.56 -11.90
C LEU A 56 -4.57 16.40 -12.83
N SER A 57 -4.74 16.25 -14.15
CA SER A 57 -3.96 16.99 -15.15
C SER A 57 -4.19 18.51 -15.14
N ARG A 58 -5.25 18.97 -14.47
CA ARG A 58 -5.52 20.40 -14.25
C ARG A 58 -4.85 20.92 -12.97
N GLU A 59 -4.63 20.05 -12.01
CA GLU A 59 -4.08 20.39 -10.69
C GLU A 59 -2.54 20.34 -10.66
N VAL A 60 -1.93 19.43 -11.44
CA VAL A 60 -0.48 19.23 -11.49
C VAL A 60 0.03 18.96 -12.90
N THR A 61 1.26 19.40 -13.17
CA THR A 61 1.95 19.16 -14.45
C THR A 61 2.85 17.93 -14.34
N MET A 62 2.30 16.74 -14.59
CA MET A 62 3.01 15.46 -14.63
C MET A 62 2.69 14.70 -15.93
N SER A 63 3.47 13.66 -16.24
CA SER A 63 3.17 12.78 -17.38
C SER A 63 1.86 12.03 -17.16
N GLN A 64 1.15 11.67 -18.23
CA GLN A 64 -0.11 10.90 -18.14
C GLN A 64 0.08 9.57 -17.40
N ASP A 65 1.22 8.90 -17.61
CA ASP A 65 1.54 7.66 -16.91
C ASP A 65 1.76 7.90 -15.41
N ALA A 66 2.44 8.98 -15.01
CA ALA A 66 2.62 9.31 -13.60
C ALA A 66 1.27 9.60 -12.92
N LEU A 67 0.39 10.37 -13.57
CA LEU A 67 -0.96 10.63 -13.07
C LEU A 67 -1.76 9.34 -12.87
N LEU A 68 -1.71 8.45 -13.85
CA LEU A 68 -2.42 7.18 -13.82
C LEU A 68 -1.85 6.23 -12.75
N ALA A 69 -0.52 6.18 -12.60
CA ALA A 69 0.13 5.41 -11.56
C ALA A 69 -0.23 5.93 -10.16
N ALA A 70 -0.14 7.24 -9.93
CA ALA A 70 -0.54 7.86 -8.67
C ALA A 70 -2.00 7.56 -8.32
N LEU A 71 -2.90 7.66 -9.30
CA LEU A 71 -4.31 7.35 -9.14
C LEU A 71 -4.56 5.88 -8.77
N ARG A 72 -3.87 4.95 -9.42
CA ARG A 72 -4.00 3.51 -9.12
C ARG A 72 -3.38 3.14 -7.77
N LEU A 73 -2.28 3.80 -7.38
CA LEU A 73 -1.66 3.63 -6.06
C LEU A 73 -2.60 4.03 -4.91
N THR A 74 -3.46 5.02 -5.14
CA THR A 74 -4.42 5.54 -4.16
C THR A 74 -5.83 4.97 -4.32
N ALA A 75 -5.95 3.80 -4.95
CA ALA A 75 -7.20 3.08 -5.15
C ALA A 75 -8.30 3.92 -5.85
N GLY A 76 -7.91 4.76 -6.81
CA GLY A 76 -8.82 5.56 -7.64
C GLY A 76 -9.24 6.91 -7.03
N SER A 77 -8.78 7.25 -5.82
CA SER A 77 -9.11 8.54 -5.19
C SER A 77 -8.26 9.68 -5.76
N PRO A 78 -8.85 10.68 -6.47
CA PRO A 78 -8.09 11.74 -7.12
C PRO A 78 -7.38 12.66 -6.14
N GLY A 79 -8.06 13.07 -5.06
CA GLY A 79 -7.46 13.95 -4.05
C GLY A 79 -6.29 13.28 -3.32
N ALA A 80 -6.39 11.97 -3.04
CA ALA A 80 -5.28 11.22 -2.47
C ALA A 80 -4.12 11.07 -3.48
N ALA A 81 -4.42 10.91 -4.78
CA ALA A 81 -3.41 10.86 -5.83
C ALA A 81 -2.67 12.20 -5.95
N LEU A 82 -3.41 13.32 -5.88
CA LEU A 82 -2.84 14.66 -5.87
C LEU A 82 -1.89 14.85 -4.67
N ALA A 83 -2.24 14.33 -3.50
CA ALA A 83 -1.40 14.39 -2.30
C ALA A 83 -0.07 13.61 -2.43
N LEU A 84 0.07 12.69 -3.39
CA LEU A 84 1.37 12.07 -3.69
C LEU A 84 2.31 13.06 -4.39
N PHE A 85 1.78 13.97 -5.21
CA PHE A 85 2.56 15.00 -5.89
C PHE A 85 2.78 16.26 -5.04
N GLN A 86 2.00 16.42 -3.98
CA GLN A 86 2.15 17.52 -3.02
C GLN A 86 3.13 17.11 -1.91
N GLY A 87 4.30 17.75 -1.87
CA GLY A 87 5.37 17.46 -0.93
C GLY A 87 6.34 16.38 -1.44
N ASP A 88 7.04 15.72 -0.52
CA ASP A 88 8.20 14.87 -0.85
C ASP A 88 7.82 13.42 -1.18
N ASN A 89 6.52 13.09 -1.22
CA ASN A 89 6.03 11.72 -1.38
C ASN A 89 6.42 11.12 -2.74
N TRP A 90 6.25 11.86 -3.83
CA TRP A 90 6.60 11.39 -5.16
C TRP A 90 8.12 11.18 -5.31
N GLN A 91 8.92 12.13 -4.83
CA GLN A 91 10.39 12.01 -4.80
C GLN A 91 10.86 10.83 -3.93
N ALA A 92 10.21 10.60 -2.79
CA ALA A 92 10.48 9.43 -1.96
C ALA A 92 10.14 8.11 -2.68
N ARG A 93 9.08 8.09 -3.49
CA ARG A 93 8.76 6.93 -4.35
C ARG A 93 9.84 6.72 -5.42
N GLU A 94 10.29 7.79 -6.07
CA GLU A 94 11.40 7.73 -7.05
C GLU A 94 12.68 7.19 -6.40
N THR A 95 12.99 7.64 -5.17
CA THR A 95 14.13 7.13 -4.38
C THR A 95 13.99 5.63 -4.08
N LEU A 96 12.79 5.18 -3.71
CA LEU A 96 12.51 3.76 -3.51
C LEU A 96 12.69 2.97 -4.81
N CYS A 97 12.19 3.47 -5.94
CA CYS A 97 12.37 2.84 -7.25
C CYS A 97 13.84 2.74 -7.65
N GLN A 98 14.64 3.79 -7.41
CA GLN A 98 16.07 3.80 -7.68
C GLN A 98 16.83 2.78 -6.82
N ALA A 99 16.53 2.72 -5.52
CA ALA A 99 17.12 1.73 -4.64
C ALA A 99 16.74 0.30 -5.06
N LEU A 100 15.47 0.09 -5.43
CA LEU A 100 14.98 -1.22 -5.88
C LEU A 100 15.63 -1.67 -7.20
N ALA A 101 15.88 -0.75 -8.14
CA ALA A 101 16.60 -1.04 -9.38
C ALA A 101 18.04 -1.53 -9.12
N TYR A 102 18.64 -1.15 -7.99
CA TYR A 102 19.93 -1.70 -7.54
C TYR A 102 19.76 -3.04 -6.80
N SER A 103 18.83 -3.11 -5.83
CA SER A 103 18.64 -4.29 -4.97
C SER A 103 18.23 -5.54 -5.73
N VAL A 104 17.45 -5.39 -6.80
CA VAL A 104 16.91 -6.52 -7.55
C VAL A 104 18.02 -7.31 -8.29
N PRO A 105 18.92 -6.67 -9.07
CA PRO A 105 20.04 -7.37 -9.68
C PRO A 105 21.14 -7.79 -8.70
N SER A 106 21.42 -6.97 -7.67
CA SER A 106 22.53 -7.23 -6.72
C SER A 106 22.18 -8.29 -5.67
N GLY A 107 20.89 -8.45 -5.36
CA GLY A 107 20.42 -9.26 -4.24
C GLY A 107 20.55 -8.58 -2.87
N ASP A 108 21.04 -7.34 -2.79
CA ASP A 108 21.16 -6.55 -1.57
C ASP A 108 19.84 -5.79 -1.31
N TRP A 109 18.92 -6.43 -0.60
CA TRP A 109 17.64 -5.84 -0.22
C TRP A 109 17.76 -5.03 1.06
N TYR A 110 18.73 -5.32 1.93
CA TYR A 110 19.01 -4.52 3.12
C TYR A 110 19.29 -3.04 2.78
N SER A 111 19.88 -2.76 1.62
CA SER A 111 20.04 -1.40 1.09
C SER A 111 18.73 -0.57 1.01
N LEU A 112 17.57 -1.22 0.90
CA LEU A 112 16.26 -0.55 0.90
C LEU A 112 15.88 0.07 2.26
N LEU A 113 16.60 -0.26 3.35
CA LEU A 113 16.31 0.25 4.69
C LEU A 113 16.25 1.78 4.71
N ALA A 114 17.17 2.45 4.00
CA ALA A 114 17.20 3.91 3.92
C ALA A 114 15.94 4.50 3.27
N ALA A 115 15.42 3.85 2.24
CA ALA A 115 14.21 4.28 1.55
C ALA A 115 12.92 3.90 2.32
N LEU A 116 12.94 2.83 3.12
CA LEU A 116 11.75 2.31 3.79
C LEU A 116 11.60 2.78 5.25
N ASN A 117 12.68 2.97 6.00
CA ASN A 117 12.65 3.36 7.41
C ASN A 117 12.30 4.85 7.59
N HIS A 118 11.02 5.17 7.39
CA HIS A 118 10.46 6.51 7.50
C HIS A 118 9.13 6.47 8.26
N GLU A 119 8.64 7.60 8.77
CA GLU A 119 7.31 7.67 9.40
C GLU A 119 6.18 7.20 8.48
N GLN A 120 6.36 7.40 7.18
CA GLN A 120 5.48 6.93 6.11
C GLN A 120 5.80 5.51 5.63
N ALA A 121 6.52 4.69 6.40
CA ALA A 121 6.87 3.32 6.02
C ALA A 121 5.67 2.48 5.56
N PRO A 122 4.48 2.53 6.19
CA PRO A 122 3.33 1.78 5.69
C PRO A 122 2.88 2.18 4.28
N ALA A 123 3.06 3.45 3.88
CA ALA A 123 2.80 3.92 2.54
C ALA A 123 3.89 3.46 1.56
N ARG A 124 5.17 3.52 1.96
CA ARG A 124 6.30 3.08 1.12
C ARG A 124 6.31 1.57 0.90
N LEU A 125 5.96 0.77 1.92
CA LEU A 125 5.76 -0.67 1.80
C LEU A 125 4.59 -1.01 0.88
N HIS A 126 3.54 -0.18 0.84
CA HIS A 126 2.46 -0.32 -0.14
C HIS A 126 2.96 -0.08 -1.57
N TRP A 127 3.82 0.92 -1.80
CA TRP A 127 4.44 1.12 -3.11
C TRP A 127 5.27 -0.11 -3.54
N LEU A 128 6.11 -0.64 -2.65
CA LEU A 128 6.87 -1.87 -2.88
C LEU A 128 5.95 -3.07 -3.19
N ALA A 129 4.89 -3.26 -2.40
CA ALA A 129 3.93 -4.34 -2.60
C ALA A 129 3.26 -4.27 -3.98
N THR A 130 2.87 -3.07 -4.43
CA THR A 130 2.27 -2.92 -5.77
C THR A 130 3.23 -3.20 -6.91
N LEU A 131 4.54 -2.87 -6.77
CA LEU A 131 5.56 -3.23 -7.75
C LEU A 131 5.76 -4.75 -7.84
N LEU A 132 5.84 -5.43 -6.68
CA LEU A 132 5.92 -6.89 -6.61
C LEU A 132 4.70 -7.57 -7.23
N MET A 133 3.51 -7.04 -6.94
CA MET A 133 2.26 -7.51 -7.52
C MET A 133 2.22 -7.33 -9.03
N ASP A 134 2.69 -6.19 -9.55
CA ASP A 134 2.73 -5.96 -11.00
C ASP A 134 3.73 -6.89 -11.70
N ALA A 135 4.85 -7.24 -11.04
CA ALA A 135 5.78 -8.25 -11.55
C ALA A 135 5.13 -9.64 -11.62
N LEU A 136 4.36 -10.04 -10.59
CA LEU A 136 3.56 -11.27 -10.62
C LEU A 136 2.51 -11.27 -11.74
N LYS A 137 1.78 -10.16 -11.90
CA LYS A 137 0.80 -9.98 -12.97
C LYS A 137 1.43 -10.16 -14.35
N ARG A 138 2.66 -9.64 -14.56
CA ARG A 138 3.39 -9.81 -15.82
C ARG A 138 3.76 -11.26 -16.10
N HIS A 139 4.17 -12.04 -15.09
CA HIS A 139 4.39 -13.49 -15.23
C HIS A 139 3.13 -14.24 -15.72
N HIS A 140 1.95 -13.72 -15.40
CA HIS A 140 0.66 -14.26 -15.83
C HIS A 140 0.06 -13.57 -17.07
N GLY A 141 0.78 -12.65 -17.71
CA GLY A 141 0.31 -11.97 -18.92
C GLY A 141 -0.88 -11.01 -18.70
N ALA A 142 -1.08 -10.49 -17.49
CA ALA A 142 -2.17 -9.56 -17.22
C ALA A 142 -1.92 -8.19 -17.87
N ALA A 143 -2.97 -7.59 -18.44
CA ALA A 143 -2.86 -6.32 -19.16
C ALA A 143 -2.73 -5.09 -18.25
N GLN A 144 -3.34 -5.12 -17.06
CA GLN A 144 -3.39 -3.97 -16.16
C GLN A 144 -2.34 -4.06 -15.05
N VAL A 145 -1.45 -3.07 -15.01
CA VAL A 145 -0.50 -2.85 -13.92
C VAL A 145 -0.82 -1.55 -13.16
N THR A 146 -0.42 -1.47 -11.90
CA THR A 146 -0.59 -0.27 -11.07
C THR A 146 0.49 0.77 -11.40
N ASN A 147 1.74 0.35 -11.47
CA ASN A 147 2.92 1.20 -11.67
C ASN A 147 3.23 1.39 -13.16
N VAL A 148 2.29 2.00 -13.89
CA VAL A 148 2.39 2.22 -15.35
C VAL A 148 3.55 3.13 -15.76
N ASP A 149 4.04 3.96 -14.85
CA ASP A 149 5.10 4.94 -15.07
C ASP A 149 6.52 4.36 -14.99
N VAL A 150 6.69 3.18 -14.36
CA VAL A 150 7.98 2.49 -14.22
C VAL A 150 7.94 1.05 -14.76
N PRO A 151 7.53 0.84 -16.03
CA PRO A 151 7.40 -0.51 -16.59
C PRO A 151 8.72 -1.27 -16.66
N GLY A 152 9.86 -0.56 -16.76
CA GLY A 152 11.20 -1.15 -16.75
C GLY A 152 11.52 -1.85 -15.43
N LEU A 153 11.25 -1.20 -14.30
CA LEU A 153 11.48 -1.78 -12.97
C LEU A 153 10.58 -3.00 -12.71
N VAL A 154 9.32 -2.94 -13.15
CA VAL A 154 8.40 -4.09 -13.07
C VAL A 154 8.93 -5.26 -13.93
N ALA A 155 9.54 -4.95 -15.08
CA ALA A 155 10.16 -5.96 -15.92
C ALA A 155 11.41 -6.59 -15.29
N GLU A 156 12.27 -5.78 -14.68
CA GLU A 156 13.45 -6.27 -13.97
C GLU A 156 13.09 -7.19 -12.79
N LEU A 157 12.09 -6.81 -11.99
CA LEU A 157 11.56 -7.65 -10.92
C LEU A 157 11.08 -9.01 -11.45
N ALA A 158 10.31 -9.01 -12.53
CA ALA A 158 9.80 -10.24 -13.14
C ALA A 158 10.93 -11.12 -13.73
N ASN A 159 12.00 -10.50 -14.24
CA ASN A 159 13.12 -11.22 -14.84
C ASN A 159 14.05 -11.86 -13.80
N HIS A 160 14.29 -11.19 -12.67
CA HIS A 160 15.25 -11.65 -11.65
C HIS A 160 14.61 -12.49 -10.54
N LEU A 161 13.31 -12.35 -10.30
CA LEU A 161 12.61 -13.09 -9.27
C LEU A 161 11.58 -14.05 -9.87
N SER A 162 11.65 -15.30 -9.42
CA SER A 162 10.63 -16.32 -9.72
C SER A 162 9.27 -15.95 -9.11
N PRO A 163 8.14 -16.39 -9.70
CA PRO A 163 6.80 -16.12 -9.17
C PRO A 163 6.62 -16.51 -7.69
N SER A 164 7.16 -17.66 -7.26
CA SER A 164 7.07 -18.12 -5.87
C SER A 164 7.73 -17.16 -4.88
N ARG A 165 8.94 -16.67 -5.21
CA ARG A 165 9.65 -15.66 -4.41
C ARG A 165 8.93 -14.31 -4.41
N LEU A 166 8.46 -13.85 -5.57
CA LEU A 166 7.68 -12.60 -5.63
C LEU A 166 6.44 -12.67 -4.74
N GLN A 167 5.74 -13.81 -4.73
CA GLN A 167 4.57 -14.03 -3.88
C GLN A 167 4.94 -14.09 -2.39
N ALA A 168 6.02 -14.78 -2.04
CA ALA A 168 6.50 -14.85 -0.66
C ALA A 168 6.89 -13.48 -0.11
N ILE A 169 7.67 -12.72 -0.88
CA ILE A 169 8.12 -11.36 -0.52
C ILE A 169 6.90 -10.43 -0.40
N LEU A 170 5.97 -10.49 -1.36
CA LEU A 170 4.73 -9.71 -1.30
C LEU A 170 3.92 -10.01 -0.03
N GLY A 171 3.86 -11.29 0.38
CA GLY A 171 3.19 -11.73 1.61
C GLY A 171 3.79 -11.05 2.84
N ASP A 172 5.10 -11.14 3.02
CA ASP A 172 5.78 -10.55 4.18
C ASP A 172 5.76 -9.02 4.17
N VAL A 173 5.92 -8.38 3.00
CA VAL A 173 5.80 -6.92 2.87
C VAL A 173 4.41 -6.45 3.33
N CYS A 174 3.35 -7.14 2.93
CA CYS A 174 1.98 -6.83 3.37
C CYS A 174 1.78 -7.10 4.87
N HIS A 175 2.34 -8.20 5.38
CA HIS A 175 2.23 -8.58 6.80
C HIS A 175 2.92 -7.55 7.71
N ILE A 176 4.16 -7.18 7.41
CA ILE A 176 4.92 -6.17 8.16
C ILE A 176 4.25 -4.81 8.09
N ARG A 177 3.70 -4.44 6.92
CA ARG A 177 2.90 -3.22 6.79
C ARG A 177 1.71 -3.20 7.76
N GLU A 178 0.98 -4.30 7.90
CA GLU A 178 -0.15 -4.38 8.82
C GLU A 178 0.31 -4.30 10.29
N GLN A 179 1.41 -4.95 10.65
CA GLN A 179 2.00 -4.84 12.00
C GLN A 179 2.39 -3.40 12.34
N LEU A 180 3.02 -2.68 11.42
CA LEU A 180 3.40 -1.27 11.60
C LEU A 180 2.19 -0.34 11.78
N MET A 181 1.02 -0.71 11.26
CA MET A 181 -0.20 0.08 11.37
C MET A 181 -1.06 -0.29 12.59
N SER A 182 -1.00 -1.55 13.03
CA SER A 182 -1.90 -2.09 14.06
C SER A 182 -1.27 -2.15 15.45
N VAL A 183 0.06 -2.34 15.56
CA VAL A 183 0.75 -2.48 16.85
C VAL A 183 1.30 -1.13 17.31
N THR A 184 0.73 -0.59 18.38
CA THR A 184 1.18 0.66 18.98
C THR A 184 2.56 0.52 19.62
N GLY A 185 3.50 1.41 19.28
CA GLY A 185 4.83 1.46 19.90
C GLY A 185 5.83 0.43 19.38
N ILE A 186 5.53 -0.24 18.25
CA ILE A 186 6.45 -1.20 17.64
C ILE A 186 7.71 -0.51 17.08
N ASN A 187 8.88 -1.14 17.23
CA ASN A 187 10.12 -0.61 16.68
C ASN A 187 10.16 -0.84 15.16
N ARG A 188 9.91 0.24 14.41
CA ARG A 188 9.85 0.24 12.95
C ARG A 188 11.16 -0.21 12.30
N GLU A 189 12.30 0.31 12.76
CA GLU A 189 13.60 -0.01 12.19
C GLU A 189 13.88 -1.50 12.33
N LEU A 190 13.67 -2.06 13.52
CA LEU A 190 13.85 -3.49 13.77
C LEU A 190 13.00 -4.37 12.84
N LEU A 191 11.71 -4.05 12.68
CA LEU A 191 10.83 -4.82 11.79
C LEU A 191 11.25 -4.74 10.32
N ILE A 192 11.61 -3.55 9.84
CA ILE A 192 12.02 -3.39 8.44
C ILE A 192 13.37 -4.07 8.19
N THR A 193 14.33 -3.95 9.11
CA THR A 193 15.60 -4.67 9.03
C THR A 193 15.39 -6.18 8.95
N ASP A 194 14.56 -6.74 9.84
CA ASP A 194 14.24 -8.17 9.84
C ASP A 194 13.53 -8.60 8.55
N LEU A 195 12.59 -7.80 8.04
CA LEU A 195 11.94 -8.03 6.74
C LEU A 195 12.98 -8.13 5.61
N LEU A 196 13.89 -7.17 5.51
CA LEU A 196 14.85 -7.11 4.40
C LEU A 196 15.84 -8.27 4.43
N LEU A 197 16.37 -8.62 5.60
CA LEU A 197 17.26 -9.77 5.77
C LEU A 197 16.54 -11.10 5.45
N ARG A 198 15.27 -11.20 5.83
CA ARG A 198 14.44 -12.37 5.51
C ARG A 198 14.16 -12.48 4.01
N ILE A 199 13.96 -11.35 3.33
CA ILE A 199 13.83 -11.33 1.86
C ILE A 199 15.11 -11.87 1.21
N GLU A 200 16.29 -11.42 1.64
CA GLU A 200 17.57 -11.94 1.12
C GLU A 200 17.73 -13.44 1.36
N HIS A 201 17.23 -13.95 2.49
CA HIS A 201 17.17 -15.38 2.75
C HIS A 201 16.30 -16.12 1.72
N TYR A 202 15.11 -15.60 1.35
CA TYR A 202 14.26 -16.20 0.32
C TYR A 202 14.90 -16.26 -1.07
N LEU A 203 15.88 -15.40 -1.35
CA LEU A 203 16.62 -15.42 -2.61
C LEU A 203 17.61 -16.58 -2.70
N GLN A 204 17.98 -17.19 -1.56
CA GLN A 204 18.88 -18.34 -1.55
C GLN A 204 18.22 -19.58 -2.19
N PRO A 205 18.97 -20.42 -2.92
CA PRO A 205 18.45 -21.66 -3.48
C PRO A 205 18.01 -22.65 -2.38
N GLY A 206 16.86 -23.29 -2.55
CA GLY A 206 16.39 -24.37 -1.65
C GLY A 206 15.76 -23.92 -0.34
N VAL A 207 15.59 -22.61 -0.11
CA VAL A 207 14.90 -22.07 1.07
C VAL A 207 13.40 -22.35 1.01
N VAL A 208 12.83 -22.71 2.17
CA VAL A 208 11.38 -22.90 2.34
C VAL A 208 10.71 -21.53 2.39
N LEU A 209 9.73 -21.32 1.51
CA LEU A 209 8.99 -20.07 1.40
C LEU A 209 7.73 -20.09 2.31
N PRO A 210 7.31 -18.93 2.82
CA PRO A 210 6.11 -18.81 3.64
C PRO A 210 4.85 -19.17 2.84
N VAL A 211 3.91 -19.82 3.53
CA VAL A 211 2.55 -20.10 3.03
C VAL A 211 1.58 -19.40 3.98
N PRO A 212 0.57 -18.67 3.47
CA PRO A 212 -0.40 -18.00 4.33
C PRO A 212 -1.05 -18.96 5.32
N HIS A 213 -1.16 -18.53 6.58
CA HIS A 213 -1.88 -19.24 7.64
C HIS A 213 -3.22 -18.54 7.91
N LEU A 214 -4.14 -19.27 8.54
CA LEU A 214 -5.46 -18.78 8.97
C LEU A 214 -5.35 -17.76 10.10
#